data_AF-A0A847S377-F1
#
_entry.id   AF-A0A847S377-F1
#
_cell.length_a   1.000
_cell.length_b   1.000
_cell.length_c   1.000
_cell.angle_alpha   90.00
_cell.angle_beta   90.00
_cell.angle_gamma   90.00
#
_symmetry.space_group_name_H-M   'P 1'
#
loop_
_entity.id
_entity.type
_entity.pdbx_description
1 polymer ?
#
loop_
_entity_poly.entity_id
_entity_poly.type
_entity_poly.pdbx_seq_one_letter_code
_entity_poly.pdbx_strand_id
1 'polypeptide(L)'
;MQIPNNLSEIAKIIRADWKNVHYTAKPYLSALETLDSINDHFFEDSARSIVCYFLANAHSWHGETARAVKQKLNDLLKNPNQ
;
A
#
# COMPACT_ATOMS: atom_id res chain seq x y z
N MET A 1 8.25 12.16 -7.81
CA MET A 1 8.86 10.90 -7.35
C MET A 1 8.21 9.74 -8.10
N GLN A 2 8.97 8.72 -8.51
CA GLN A 2 8.42 7.51 -9.12
C GLN A 2 8.10 6.48 -8.03
N ILE A 3 6.85 6.02 -7.96
CA ILE A 3 6.44 4.95 -7.04
C ILE A 3 6.50 3.61 -7.81
N PRO A 4 7.20 2.58 -7.30
CA PRO A 4 7.33 1.30 -7.99
C PRO A 4 6.00 0.53 -8.04
N ASN A 5 5.93 -0.54 -8.84
CA ASN A 5 4.77 -1.44 -8.85
C ASN A 5 4.83 -2.47 -7.71
N ASN A 6 6.04 -2.78 -7.26
CA ASN A 6 6.26 -3.77 -6.21
C ASN A 6 5.70 -3.27 -4.86
N LEU A 7 4.81 -4.05 -4.25
CA LEU A 7 4.08 -3.63 -3.04
C LEU A 7 4.99 -3.52 -1.81
N SER A 8 5.98 -4.41 -1.65
CA SER A 8 6.92 -4.36 -0.53
C SER A 8 7.84 -3.14 -0.60
N GLU A 9 8.24 -2.71 -1.80
CA GLU A 9 8.96 -1.45 -2.02
C GLU A 9 8.09 -0.22 -1.72
N ILE A 10 6.80 -0.25 -2.10
CA ILE A 10 5.83 0.80 -1.70
C ILE A 10 5.72 0.86 -0.17
N ALA A 11 5.65 -0.29 0.51
CA ALA A 11 5.56 -0.34 1.98
C ALA A 11 6.77 0.32 2.66
N LYS A 12 7.98 0.12 2.13
CA LYS A 12 9.20 0.80 2.60
C LYS A 12 9.09 2.33 2.47
N ILE A 13 8.56 2.83 1.35
CA ILE A 13 8.31 4.27 1.15
C ILE A 13 7.32 4.79 2.20
N ILE A 14 6.23 4.05 2.43
CA ILE A 14 5.22 4.43 3.45
C ILE A 14 5.86 4.52 4.84
N ARG A 15 6.69 3.55 5.25
CA ARG A 15 7.38 3.58 6.55
C ARG A 15 8.39 4.71 6.68
N ALA A 16 9.07 5.03 5.58
CA ALA A 16 10.04 6.12 5.55
C ALA A 16 9.37 7.48 5.73
N ASP A 17 8.19 7.68 5.17
CA ASP A 17 7.45 8.96 5.21
C ASP A 17 6.50 9.05 6.42
N TRP A 18 5.67 8.04 6.63
CA TRP A 18 4.63 8.03 7.66
C TRP A 18 5.15 7.43 8.98
N LYS A 19 5.87 8.26 9.77
CA LYS A 19 6.50 7.79 11.03
C LYS A 19 5.51 7.24 12.06
N ASN A 20 4.35 7.90 12.21
CA ASN A 20 3.31 7.53 13.15
C ASN A 20 2.11 6.93 12.42
N VAL A 21 2.31 5.74 11.83
CA VAL A 21 1.25 5.00 11.12
C VAL A 21 0.05 4.79 12.05
N HIS A 22 -1.15 5.12 11.56
CA HIS A 22 -2.38 4.93 12.32
C HIS A 22 -2.60 3.45 12.64
N TYR A 23 -3.04 3.14 13.87
CA TYR A 23 -3.11 1.74 14.35
C TYR A 23 -3.99 0.84 13.47
N THR A 24 -5.04 1.39 12.87
CA THR A 24 -5.93 0.63 11.96
C THR A 24 -5.31 0.36 10.58
N ALA A 25 -4.30 1.15 10.15
CA ALA A 25 -3.58 0.94 8.89
C ALA A 25 -2.38 0.01 9.06
N LYS A 26 -1.80 -0.07 10.27
CA LYS A 26 -0.63 -0.90 10.59
C LYS A 26 -0.73 -2.36 10.11
N PRO A 27 -1.82 -3.13 10.38
CA PRO A 27 -1.85 -4.54 9.97
C PRO A 27 -1.77 -4.70 8.45
N TYR A 28 -2.46 -3.85 7.69
CA TYR A 28 -2.43 -3.89 6.22
C TYR A 28 -1.09 -3.42 5.67
N LEU A 29 -0.44 -2.44 6.30
CA LEU A 29 0.92 -2.04 5.94
C LEU A 29 1.92 -3.18 6.17
N SER A 30 1.83 -3.89 7.30
CA SER A 30 2.68 -5.06 7.55
C SER A 30 2.44 -6.17 6.53
N ALA A 31 1.21 -6.40 6.07
CA ALA A 31 0.94 -7.34 5.00
C ALA A 31 1.50 -6.86 3.64
N LEU A 32 1.45 -5.56 3.33
CA LEU A 32 2.09 -5.01 2.13
C LEU A 32 3.60 -5.27 2.09
N GLU A 33 4.26 -5.30 3.25
CA GLU A 33 5.71 -5.58 3.34
C GLU A 33 6.09 -6.99 2.87
N THR A 34 5.13 -7.92 2.79
CA THR A 34 5.35 -9.32 2.40
C THR A 34 4.85 -9.64 0.99
N LEU A 35 4.31 -8.66 0.27
CA LEU A 35 3.72 -8.85 -1.06
C LEU A 35 4.58 -8.15 -2.11
N ASP A 36 4.79 -8.79 -3.25
CA ASP A 36 5.53 -8.19 -4.37
C ASP A 36 4.61 -7.70 -5.48
N SER A 37 3.43 -8.30 -5.61
CA SER A 37 2.49 -8.05 -6.69
C SER A 37 1.06 -7.85 -6.19
N ILE A 38 0.27 -7.08 -6.94
CA ILE A 38 -1.17 -6.91 -6.70
C ILE A 38 -1.98 -8.20 -6.94
N ASN A 39 -1.36 -9.22 -7.54
CA ASN A 39 -1.94 -10.54 -7.79
C ASN A 39 -1.52 -11.59 -6.74
N ASP A 40 -0.69 -11.22 -5.75
CA ASP A 40 -0.25 -12.12 -4.68
C ASP A 40 -1.36 -12.36 -3.64
N HIS A 41 -1.07 -13.27 -2.72
CA HIS A 41 -1.93 -13.61 -1.60
C HIS A 41 -1.15 -13.53 -0.28
N PHE A 42 -1.81 -13.03 0.76
CA PHE A 42 -1.36 -13.06 2.15
C PHE A 42 -2.28 -14.03 2.91
N PHE A 43 -1.83 -15.29 3.03
CA PHE A 43 -2.70 -16.40 3.45
C PHE A 43 -3.94 -16.49 2.54
N GLU A 44 -5.14 -16.36 3.11
CA GLU A 44 -6.41 -16.43 2.39
C GLU A 44 -6.84 -15.06 1.83
N ASP A 45 -6.14 -13.97 2.16
CA ASP A 45 -6.45 -12.62 1.70
C ASP A 45 -5.69 -12.28 0.41
N SER A 46 -6.40 -11.78 -0.60
CA SER A 46 -5.75 -11.25 -1.81
C SER A 46 -4.96 -9.97 -1.52
N ALA A 47 -3.85 -9.73 -2.23
CA ALA A 47 -3.15 -8.44 -2.16
C ALA A 47 -4.08 -7.25 -2.46
N ARG A 48 -5.08 -7.45 -3.33
CA ARG A 48 -6.12 -6.45 -3.66
C ARG A 48 -6.93 -6.03 -2.43
N SER A 49 -7.40 -7.00 -1.62
CA SER A 49 -8.15 -6.69 -0.39
C SER A 49 -7.26 -5.97 0.62
N ILE A 50 -6.02 -6.41 0.79
CA ILE A 50 -5.02 -5.74 1.64
C ILE A 50 -4.82 -4.28 1.23
N VAL A 51 -4.61 -4.00 -0.06
CA VAL A 51 -4.45 -2.63 -0.57
C VAL A 51 -5.71 -1.78 -0.34
N CYS A 52 -6.90 -2.33 -0.60
CA CYS A 52 -8.16 -1.63 -0.35
C CYS A 52 -8.30 -1.24 1.13
N TYR A 53 -8.05 -2.18 2.04
CA TYR A 53 -8.14 -1.92 3.48
C TYR A 53 -7.06 -0.95 3.97
N PHE A 54 -5.84 -1.02 3.45
CA PHE A 54 -4.80 -0.03 3.73
C PHE A 54 -5.27 1.38 3.33
N LEU A 55 -5.76 1.55 2.11
CA LEU A 55 -6.23 2.85 1.60
C LEU A 55 -7.38 3.42 2.43
N ALA A 56 -8.34 2.57 2.83
CA ALA A 56 -9.46 2.93 3.70
C ALA A 56 -9.05 3.29 5.14
N ASN A 57 -7.83 2.94 5.57
CA ASN A 57 -7.32 3.26 6.91
C ASN A 57 -6.21 4.31 6.90
N ALA A 58 -5.74 4.71 5.72
CA ALA A 58 -4.68 5.70 5.54
C ALA A 58 -5.19 7.15 5.51
N HIS A 59 -6.40 7.44 6.01
CA HIS A 59 -7.02 8.77 5.92
C HIS A 59 -6.20 9.87 6.58
N SER A 60 -5.54 9.59 7.72
CA SER A 60 -4.70 10.53 8.46
C SER A 60 -3.28 10.71 7.88
N TRP A 61 -2.93 9.98 6.82
CA TRP A 61 -1.67 10.15 6.12
C TRP A 61 -1.81 11.19 4.99
N HIS A 62 -1.07 12.29 5.09
CA HIS A 62 -1.15 13.43 4.18
C HIS A 62 0.24 13.83 3.66
N GLY A 63 0.28 14.64 2.61
CA GLY A 63 1.52 15.10 1.97
C GLY A 63 1.68 14.60 0.54
N GLU A 64 2.74 15.07 -0.11
CA GLU A 64 3.01 14.73 -1.52
C GLU A 64 3.28 13.23 -1.70
N THR A 65 4.11 12.63 -0.83
CA THR A 65 4.38 11.19 -0.80
C THR A 65 3.10 10.39 -0.62
N ALA A 66 2.27 10.77 0.36
CA ALA A 66 0.99 10.12 0.64
C ALA A 66 0.07 10.13 -0.59
N ARG A 67 -0.03 11.28 -1.26
CA ARG A 67 -0.84 11.41 -2.48
C ARG A 67 -0.31 10.51 -3.60
N ALA A 68 1.00 10.53 -3.85
CA ALA A 68 1.63 9.73 -4.91
C ALA A 68 1.47 8.23 -4.68
N VAL A 69 1.70 7.75 -3.45
CA VAL A 69 1.54 6.34 -3.10
C VAL A 69 0.08 5.89 -3.18
N LYS A 70 -0.86 6.66 -2.61
CA LYS A 70 -2.30 6.32 -2.69
C LYS A 70 -2.77 6.27 -4.13
N GLN A 71 -2.31 7.19 -4.98
CA GLN A 71 -2.61 7.16 -6.41
C GLN A 71 -2.05 5.89 -7.05
N LYS A 72 -0.77 5.57 -6.83
CA LYS A 72 -0.14 4.38 -7.39
C LYS A 72 -0.87 3.08 -6.99
N LEU A 73 -1.23 2.94 -5.72
CA LEU A 73 -1.97 1.78 -5.23
C LEU A 73 -3.35 1.66 -5.88
N ASN A 74 -4.06 2.78 -6.09
CA ASN A 74 -5.32 2.79 -6.83
C ASN A 74 -5.14 2.39 -8.30
N ASP A 75 -4.04 2.81 -8.93
CA ASP A 75 -3.74 2.44 -10.32
C ASP A 75 -3.47 0.94 -10.45
N LEU A 76 -2.73 0.33 -9.51
CA LEU A 76 -2.50 -1.12 -9.47
C LEU A 76 -3.82 -1.91 -9.28
N LEU A 77 -4.75 -1.39 -8.47
CA LEU A 77 -6.07 -2.00 -8.31
C LEU A 77 -6.87 -2.01 -9.62
N LYS A 78 -6.79 -0.94 -10.42
CA LYS A 78 -7.51 -0.81 -11.69
C LYS A 78 -6.84 -1.59 -12.82
N ASN A 79 -5.50 -1.61 -12.83
CA ASN A 79 -4.69 -2.19 -13.90
C ASN A 79 -3.71 -3.23 -13.34
N PRO A 80 -4.16 -4.46 -13.00
CA PRO A 80 -3.34 -5.47 -12.32
C PRO A 80 -2.24 -6.10 -13.16
N ASN A 81 -2.15 -5.76 -14.45
CA ASN A 81 -1.18 -6.31 -15.40
C ASN A 81 -0.06 -5.31 -15.76
N GLN A 82 0.07 -4.21 -15.02
CA GLN A 82 1.11 -3.19 -15.24
C GLN A 82 2.41 -3.46 -14.49
#